data_AF-A0A1V4RUF2-F1
#
_entry.id   AF-A0A1V4RUF2-F1
#
_cell.length_a   1.000
_cell.length_b   1.000
_cell.length_c   1.000
_cell.angle_alpha   90.00
_cell.angle_beta   90.00
_cell.angle_gamma   90.00
#
_symmetry.space_group_name_H-M   'P 1'
#
loop_
_entity.id
_entity.type
_entity.pdbx_description
1 polymer ?
#
loop_
_entity_poly.entity_id
_entity_poly.type
_entity_poly.pdbx_seq_one_letter_code
_entity_poly.pdbx_strand_id
1 'polypeptide(L)'
;MSVKVKMSLIILVTLIVGMLLGALIQGAFMRNQFHKRITRLRTPEGFMRRFERVIRPTEEQKPEIDKILLRNFERFNKRLTPPVQEMGRIMDTLRMELDPVLTPEQKARLHRHFEHMRRFPPPPPGRPPGKPPWRKRHFQ
;
A
#
# COMPACT_ATOMS: atom_id res chain seq x y z
N MET A 1 17.91 46.51 -1.54
CA MET A 1 17.01 45.79 -2.48
C MET A 1 15.88 46.71 -2.87
N SER A 2 15.62 46.88 -4.18
CA SER A 2 14.49 47.69 -4.64
C SER A 2 13.17 47.06 -4.21
N VAL A 3 12.14 47.88 -3.99
CA VAL A 3 10.80 47.44 -3.56
C VAL A 3 10.23 46.40 -4.53
N LYS A 4 10.54 46.53 -5.82
CA LYS A 4 10.17 45.58 -6.88
C LYS A 4 10.70 44.17 -6.61
N VAL A 5 11.96 44.03 -6.19
CA VAL A 5 12.57 42.73 -5.88
C VAL A 5 11.92 42.08 -4.65
N LYS A 6 11.59 42.88 -3.62
CA LYS A 6 10.89 42.35 -2.42
C LYS A 6 9.48 41.84 -2.77
N MET A 7 8.74 42.58 -3.60
CA MET A 7 7.40 42.17 -4.03
C MET A 7 7.43 40.90 -4.88
N SER A 8 8.36 40.81 -5.85
CA SER A 8 8.53 39.59 -6.65
C SER A 8 8.92 38.38 -5.80
N LEU A 9 9.75 38.57 -4.78
CA LEU A 9 10.14 37.49 -3.86
C LEU A 9 8.95 36.98 -3.04
N ILE A 10 8.10 37.88 -2.54
CA ILE A 10 6.90 37.51 -1.76
C ILE A 10 5.94 36.69 -2.64
N ILE A 11 5.70 37.11 -3.89
CA ILE A 11 4.85 36.38 -4.84
C ILE A 11 5.41 35.00 -5.15
N LEU A 12 6.74 34.89 -5.33
CA LEU A 12 7.37 33.60 -5.61
C LEU A 12 7.25 32.64 -4.43
N VAL A 13 7.44 33.14 -3.21
CA VAL A 13 7.32 32.35 -1.98
C VAL A 13 5.88 31.86 -1.79
N THR A 14 4.88 32.73 -1.96
CA THR A 14 3.46 32.33 -1.82
C THR A 14 3.05 31.31 -2.88
N LEU A 15 3.56 31.43 -4.11
CA LEU A 15 3.33 30.45 -5.17
C LEU A 15 3.91 29.07 -4.81
N ILE A 16 5.15 29.02 -4.33
CA ILE A 16 5.79 27.77 -3.90
C ILE A 16 5.00 27.13 -2.76
N VAL A 17 4.57 27.91 -1.76
CA VAL A 17 3.76 27.41 -0.65
C VAL A 17 2.42 26.84 -1.16
N GLY A 18 1.74 27.53 -2.07
CA GLY A 18 0.50 27.03 -2.69
C GLY A 18 0.71 25.72 -3.45
N MET A 19 1.81 25.60 -4.20
CA MET A 19 2.15 24.39 -4.95
C MET A 19 2.45 23.20 -4.03
N LEU A 20 3.18 23.43 -2.94
CA LEU A 20 3.46 22.41 -1.93
C LEU A 20 2.17 21.95 -1.24
N LEU A 21 1.29 22.87 -0.85
CA LEU A 21 0.00 22.55 -0.25
C LEU A 21 -0.89 21.74 -1.22
N GLY A 22 -0.96 22.14 -2.49
CA GLY A 22 -1.69 21.41 -3.53
C GLY A 22 -1.15 19.98 -3.71
N ALA A 23 0.17 19.82 -3.78
CA ALA A 23 0.81 18.51 -3.90
C ALA A 23 0.56 17.62 -2.67
N LEU A 24 0.58 18.19 -1.47
CA LEU A 24 0.30 17.45 -0.23
C LEU A 24 -1.16 16.99 -0.14
N ILE A 25 -2.11 17.88 -0.46
CA ILE A 25 -3.55 17.55 -0.48
C ILE A 25 -3.82 16.47 -1.53
N GLN A 26 -3.27 16.62 -2.73
CA GLN A 26 -3.45 15.64 -3.80
C GLN A 26 -2.79 14.30 -3.44
N GLY A 27 -1.58 14.31 -2.88
CA GLY A 27 -0.92 13.10 -2.38
C GLY A 27 -1.73 12.39 -1.30
N ALA A 28 -2.29 13.12 -0.34
CA ALA A 28 -3.14 12.56 0.71
C ALA A 28 -4.45 11.98 0.16
N PHE A 29 -5.10 12.68 -0.77
CA PHE A 29 -6.35 12.24 -1.40
C PHE A 29 -6.14 11.00 -2.29
N MET A 30 -5.07 11.01 -3.10
CA MET A 30 -4.66 9.90 -3.95
C MET A 30 -4.36 8.67 -3.11
N ARG A 31 -3.59 8.82 -2.02
CA ARG A 31 -3.26 7.73 -1.10
C ARG A 31 -4.51 7.07 -0.53
N ASN A 32 -5.51 7.84 -0.11
CA ASN A 32 -6.69 7.31 0.55
C ASN A 32 -7.67 6.61 -0.41
N GLN A 33 -7.85 7.13 -1.63
CA GLN A 33 -8.76 6.52 -2.62
C GLN A 33 -8.13 5.34 -3.37
N PHE A 34 -6.86 5.46 -3.77
CA PHE A 34 -6.16 4.35 -4.43
C PHE A 34 -5.89 3.19 -3.48
N HIS A 35 -5.51 3.46 -2.21
CA HIS A 35 -5.39 2.36 -1.24
C HIS A 35 -6.72 1.62 -1.09
N LYS A 36 -7.86 2.30 -0.92
CA LYS A 36 -9.13 1.60 -0.73
C LYS A 36 -9.54 0.72 -1.92
N ARG A 37 -9.31 1.18 -3.15
CA ARG A 37 -9.65 0.40 -4.37
C ARG A 37 -8.66 -0.72 -4.67
N ILE A 38 -7.35 -0.45 -4.56
CA ILE A 38 -6.30 -1.44 -4.83
C ILE A 38 -6.24 -2.49 -3.72
N THR A 39 -6.41 -2.09 -2.45
CA THR A 39 -6.38 -3.05 -1.32
C THR A 39 -7.51 -4.06 -1.41
N ARG A 40 -8.69 -3.69 -1.93
CA ARG A 40 -9.79 -4.64 -2.18
C ARG A 40 -9.46 -5.66 -3.28
N LEU A 41 -8.66 -5.30 -4.28
CA LEU A 41 -8.20 -6.24 -5.31
C LEU A 41 -7.00 -7.10 -4.87
N ARG A 42 -6.34 -6.73 -3.78
CA ARG A 42 -5.27 -7.51 -3.14
C ARG A 42 -5.78 -8.59 -2.21
N THR A 43 -7.10 -8.70 -1.98
CA THR A 43 -7.69 -9.84 -1.25
C THR A 43 -8.40 -10.79 -2.22
N PRO A 44 -8.35 -12.11 -1.96
CA PRO A 44 -9.03 -13.11 -2.79
C PRO A 44 -10.51 -12.80 -2.95
N GLU A 45 -11.17 -12.38 -1.86
CA GLU A 45 -12.61 -12.16 -1.80
C GLU A 45 -13.04 -10.90 -2.56
N GLY A 46 -12.18 -9.88 -2.62
CA GLY A 46 -12.50 -8.67 -3.39
C GLY A 46 -12.21 -8.84 -4.87
N PHE A 47 -11.23 -9.68 -5.23
CA PHE A 47 -11.00 -10.12 -6.60
C PHE A 47 -12.18 -10.97 -7.10
N MET A 48 -12.56 -12.02 -6.36
CA MET A 48 -13.70 -12.89 -6.69
C MET A 48 -15.01 -12.11 -6.81
N ARG A 49 -15.37 -11.31 -5.80
CA ARG A 49 -16.62 -10.50 -5.83
C ARG A 49 -16.71 -9.54 -7.02
N ARG A 50 -15.57 -9.07 -7.53
CA ARG A 50 -15.58 -8.18 -8.71
C ARG A 50 -15.90 -8.96 -9.98
N PHE A 51 -15.30 -10.13 -10.15
CA PHE A 51 -15.55 -10.99 -11.30
C PHE A 51 -16.94 -11.63 -11.23
N GLU A 52 -17.39 -12.10 -10.07
CA GLU A 52 -18.76 -12.59 -9.88
C GLU A 52 -19.82 -11.54 -10.24
N ARG A 53 -19.61 -10.27 -9.86
CA ARG A 53 -20.56 -9.19 -10.20
C ARG A 53 -20.67 -8.94 -11.70
N VAL A 54 -19.59 -9.15 -12.45
CA VAL A 54 -19.53 -8.92 -13.89
C VAL A 54 -20.04 -10.13 -14.66
N ILE A 55 -19.56 -11.33 -14.29
CA ILE A 55 -19.87 -12.59 -14.96
C ILE A 55 -21.29 -13.07 -14.61
N ARG A 56 -21.77 -12.79 -13.38
CA ARG A 56 -23.04 -13.28 -12.84
C ARG A 56 -23.25 -14.78 -13.10
N PRO A 57 -22.34 -15.64 -12.61
CA PRO A 57 -22.38 -17.07 -12.92
C PRO A 57 -23.66 -17.73 -12.38
N THR A 58 -24.14 -18.76 -13.07
CA THR A 58 -25.17 -19.65 -12.51
C THR A 58 -24.58 -20.49 -11.38
N GLU A 59 -25.43 -21.01 -10.49
CA GLU A 59 -24.96 -21.80 -9.33
C GLU A 59 -24.18 -23.05 -9.73
N GLU A 60 -24.45 -23.61 -10.91
CA GLU A 60 -23.74 -24.76 -11.49
C GLU A 60 -22.33 -24.39 -11.99
N GLN A 61 -22.14 -23.17 -12.49
CA GLN A 61 -20.87 -22.69 -13.07
C GLN A 61 -19.94 -22.07 -12.02
N LYS A 62 -20.50 -21.62 -10.91
CA LYS A 62 -19.82 -20.95 -9.80
C LYS A 62 -18.59 -21.72 -9.27
N PRO A 63 -18.65 -23.03 -8.96
CA PRO A 63 -17.49 -23.74 -8.42
C PRO A 63 -16.32 -23.85 -9.42
N GLU A 64 -16.59 -23.98 -10.72
CA GLU A 64 -15.53 -23.99 -11.74
C GLU A 64 -14.90 -22.60 -11.92
N ILE A 65 -15.73 -21.56 -11.96
CA ILE A 65 -15.28 -20.17 -12.10
C ILE A 65 -14.44 -19.75 -10.89
N ASP A 66 -14.86 -20.11 -9.67
CA ASP A 66 -14.11 -19.82 -8.45
C ASP A 66 -12.71 -20.45 -8.47
N LYS A 67 -12.59 -21.69 -8.96
CA LYS A 67 -11.30 -22.38 -9.11
C LYS A 67 -10.40 -21.68 -10.10
N ILE A 68 -10.94 -21.21 -11.23
CA ILE A 68 -10.20 -20.45 -12.25
C ILE A 68 -9.75 -19.10 -11.69
N LEU A 69 -10.64 -18.37 -11.01
CA LEU A 69 -10.36 -17.06 -10.43
C LEU A 69 -9.31 -17.14 -9.33
N LEU A 70 -9.38 -18.14 -8.44
CA LEU A 70 -8.42 -18.32 -7.36
C LEU A 70 -7.00 -18.60 -7.89
N ARG A 71 -6.87 -19.49 -8.89
CA ARG A 71 -5.58 -19.80 -9.52
C ARG A 71 -4.94 -18.57 -10.17
N ASN A 72 -5.76 -17.75 -10.82
CA ASN A 72 -5.27 -16.54 -11.48
C ASN A 72 -4.99 -15.40 -10.49
N PHE A 73 -5.74 -15.33 -9.39
CA PHE A 73 -5.49 -14.37 -8.31
C PHE A 73 -4.08 -14.51 -7.74
N GLU A 74 -3.59 -15.73 -7.49
CA GLU A 74 -2.23 -15.94 -7.00
C GLU A 74 -1.16 -15.41 -7.97
N ARG A 75 -1.35 -15.65 -9.28
CA ARG A 75 -0.45 -15.14 -10.32
C ARG A 75 -0.50 -13.62 -10.41
N PHE A 76 -1.69 -13.03 -10.29
CA PHE A 76 -1.89 -11.59 -10.31
C PHE A 76 -1.26 -10.91 -9.08
N ASN A 77 -1.47 -11.47 -7.89
CA ASN A 77 -0.97 -10.93 -6.63
C ASN A 77 0.57 -11.03 -6.54
N LYS A 78 1.17 -12.10 -7.10
CA LYS A 78 2.64 -12.23 -7.23
C LYS A 78 3.27 -11.16 -8.12
N ARG A 79 2.54 -10.64 -9.11
CA ARG A 79 3.02 -9.55 -9.99
C ARG A 79 2.82 -8.15 -9.41
N LEU A 80 1.75 -7.97 -8.62
CA LEU A 80 1.44 -6.67 -8.00
C LEU A 80 2.18 -6.40 -6.70
N THR A 81 2.66 -7.45 -6.03
CA THR A 81 3.46 -7.30 -4.81
C THR A 81 4.93 -7.38 -5.20
N PRO A 82 5.72 -6.32 -5.04
CA PRO A 82 7.15 -6.40 -5.30
C PRO A 82 7.76 -7.54 -4.48
N PRO A 83 8.75 -8.27 -5.02
CA PRO A 83 9.45 -9.29 -4.27
C PRO A 83 9.93 -8.70 -2.94
N VAL A 84 9.77 -9.43 -1.83
CA VAL A 84 10.16 -8.97 -0.49
C VAL A 84 11.61 -8.45 -0.48
N GLN A 85 12.47 -9.02 -1.30
CA GLN A 85 13.86 -8.60 -1.50
C GLN A 85 13.99 -7.18 -2.10
N GLU A 86 13.14 -6.84 -3.06
CA GLU A 86 13.16 -5.52 -3.70
C GLU A 86 12.69 -4.43 -2.74
N MET A 87 11.66 -4.73 -1.95
CA MET A 87 11.19 -3.83 -0.90
C MET A 87 12.28 -3.60 0.18
N GLY A 88 13.06 -4.64 0.50
CA GLY A 88 14.22 -4.52 1.39
C GLY A 88 15.26 -3.54 0.89
N ARG A 89 15.64 -3.65 -0.40
CA ARG A 89 16.59 -2.72 -1.03
C ARG A 89 16.12 -1.28 -1.01
N ILE A 90 14.86 -1.03 -1.34
CA ILE A 90 14.26 0.31 -1.31
C ILE A 90 14.33 0.90 0.11
N MET A 91 14.06 0.09 1.14
CA MET A 91 14.13 0.53 2.54
C MET A 91 15.56 0.80 3.00
N ASP A 92 16.53 0.01 2.55
CA ASP A 92 17.94 0.23 2.85
C ASP A 92 18.45 1.53 2.20
N THR A 93 18.11 1.79 0.93
CA THR A 93 18.42 3.06 0.25
C THR A 93 17.79 4.25 0.97
N LEU A 94 16.50 4.16 1.31
CA LEU A 94 15.79 5.21 2.05
C LEU A 94 16.48 5.51 3.39
N ARG A 95 16.96 4.48 4.10
CA ARG A 95 17.70 4.65 5.35
C ARG A 95 19.01 5.42 5.12
N MET A 96 19.76 5.09 4.08
CA MET A 96 21.02 5.77 3.75
C MET A 96 20.81 7.24 3.39
N GLU A 97 19.75 7.55 2.63
CA GLU A 97 19.43 8.93 2.23
C GLU A 97 18.95 9.79 3.40
N LEU A 98 18.22 9.21 4.36
CA LEU A 98 17.73 9.92 5.54
C LEU A 98 18.80 10.10 6.62
N ASP A 99 19.79 9.21 6.70
CA ASP A 99 20.82 9.22 7.75
C ASP A 99 21.53 10.58 7.94
N PRO A 100 21.94 11.33 6.90
CA PRO A 100 22.62 12.62 7.09
C PRO A 100 21.70 13.74 7.60
N VAL A 101 20.38 13.59 7.51
CA VAL A 101 19.40 14.66 7.84
C VAL A 101 18.80 14.47 9.24
N LEU A 102 18.95 13.28 9.83
CA LEU A 102 18.32 12.92 11.09
C LEU A 102 19.21 13.16 12.31
N THR A 103 18.62 13.63 13.40
CA THR A 103 19.28 13.71 14.70
C THR A 103 19.55 12.29 15.27
N PRO A 104 20.51 12.13 16.19
CA PRO A 104 20.81 10.83 16.80
C PRO A 104 19.58 10.14 17.42
N GLU A 105 18.69 10.91 18.07
CA GLU A 105 17.46 10.38 18.67
C GLU A 105 16.46 9.90 17.61
N GLN A 106 16.39 10.60 16.47
CA GLN A 106 15.57 10.21 15.34
C GLN A 106 16.10 8.91 14.69
N LYS A 107 17.42 8.78 14.54
CA LYS A 107 18.06 7.55 14.06
C LYS A 107 17.75 6.35 14.96
N ALA A 108 17.82 6.53 16.28
CA ALA A 108 17.51 5.47 17.24
C ALA A 108 16.03 5.03 17.16
N ARG A 109 15.09 5.97 17.01
CA ARG A 109 13.67 5.64 16.78
C ARG A 109 13.45 4.90 15.47
N LEU A 110 14.07 5.37 14.38
CA LEU A 110 13.94 4.77 13.06
C LEU A 110 14.52 3.34 13.04
N HIS A 111 15.66 3.11 13.68
CA HIS A 111 16.26 1.78 13.79
C HIS A 111 15.36 0.80 14.57
N ARG A 112 14.79 1.22 15.71
CA ARG A 112 13.83 0.39 16.46
C ARG A 112 12.59 0.03 15.65
N HIS A 113 12.10 0.97 14.84
CA HIS A 113 10.96 0.73 13.96
C HIS A 113 11.25 -0.32 12.88
N PHE A 114 12.42 -0.23 12.23
CA PHE A 114 12.84 -1.23 11.24
C PHE A 114 13.12 -2.61 11.84
N GLU A 115 13.75 -2.67 13.01
CA GLU A 115 13.93 -3.93 13.77
C GLU A 115 12.59 -4.61 14.07
N HIS A 116 11.60 -3.82 14.52
CA HIS A 116 10.27 -4.35 14.79
C HIS A 116 9.60 -4.91 13.54
N MET A 117 9.66 -4.21 12.40
CA MET A 117 9.12 -4.70 11.13
C MET A 117 9.84 -5.95 10.61
N ARG A 118 11.15 -6.09 10.85
CA ARG A 118 11.91 -7.30 10.47
C ARG A 118 11.50 -8.51 11.31
N ARG A 119 11.26 -8.33 12.61
CA ARG A 119 10.81 -9.40 13.52
C ARG A 119 9.35 -9.78 13.30
N PHE A 120 8.52 -8.80 12.98
CA PHE A 120 7.08 -8.97 12.77
C PHE A 120 6.71 -8.46 11.37
N PRO A 121 7.07 -9.20 10.30
CA PRO A 121 6.69 -8.81 8.96
C PRO A 121 5.16 -8.76 8.86
N PRO A 122 4.57 -7.74 8.20
CA PRO A 122 3.13 -7.70 7.99
C PRO A 122 2.70 -8.98 7.25
N PRO A 123 1.52 -9.54 7.59
CA PRO A 123 1.04 -10.73 6.92
C PRO A 123 0.94 -10.47 5.41
N PRO A 124 1.21 -11.49 4.57
CA PRO A 124 1.08 -11.36 3.13
C PRO A 124 -0.29 -10.77 2.74
N PRO A 125 -0.34 -9.78 1.84
CA PRO A 125 -1.60 -9.21 1.36
C PRO A 125 -2.51 -10.32 0.84
N GLY A 126 -3.70 -10.45 1.44
CA GLY A 126 -4.72 -11.40 1.01
C GLY A 126 -4.75 -12.74 1.75
N ARG A 127 -3.95 -12.96 2.80
CA ARG A 127 -4.34 -13.98 3.80
C ARG A 127 -5.47 -13.42 4.65
N PRO A 128 -6.67 -14.03 4.67
CA PRO A 128 -7.65 -13.71 5.70
C PRO A 128 -6.98 -13.88 7.06
N PRO A 129 -7.33 -13.07 8.08
CA PRO A 129 -6.90 -13.34 9.45
C PRO A 129 -7.23 -14.80 9.73
N GLY A 130 -6.20 -15.61 10.00
CA GLY A 130 -6.36 -17.05 10.12
C GLY A 130 -7.53 -17.33 11.05
N LYS A 131 -8.55 -18.04 10.55
CA LYS A 131 -9.67 -18.43 11.40
C LYS A 131 -9.06 -19.20 12.57
N PRO A 132 -9.35 -18.82 13.82
CA PRO A 132 -8.74 -19.49 14.94
C PRO A 132 -9.07 -21.00 14.93
N PRO A 133 -8.16 -21.84 15.44
CA PRO A 133 -8.11 -23.29 15.16
C PRO A 133 -9.34 -24.09 15.60
N TRP A 134 -10.21 -23.53 16.44
CA TRP A 134 -11.41 -24.20 16.94
C TRP A 134 -12.62 -24.20 15.99
N ARG A 135 -12.57 -23.51 14.84
CA ARG A 135 -13.71 -23.44 13.90
C ARG A 135 -13.60 -24.47 12.77
N LYS A 136 -13.37 -25.74 13.09
CA LYS A 136 -13.64 -26.87 12.17
C LYS A 136 -15.15 -27.15 12.21
N ARG A 137 -15.93 -26.47 11.35
CA ARG A 137 -17.35 -26.77 11.21
C ARG A 137 -17.46 -28.00 10.32
N HIS A 138 -17.73 -29.15 10.94
CA HIS A 138 -18.16 -30.37 10.27
C HIS A 138 -19.43 -30.05 9.46
N PHE A 139 -19.40 -30.32 8.17
CA PHE A 139 -20.60 -30.48 7.36
C PHE A 139 -20.56 -31.92 6.84
N GLN A 140 -21.45 -32.73 7.41
CA GLN A 140 -21.96 -33.95 6.79
C GLN A 140 -22.97 -33.55 5.72
#